data_AF-A0A519ZA09-F1
#
_entry.id   AF-A0A519ZA09-F1
#
_cell.length_a   1.000
_cell.length_b   1.000
_cell.length_c   1.000
_cell.angle_alpha   90.00
_cell.angle_beta   90.00
_cell.angle_gamma   90.00
#
_symmetry.space_group_name_H-M   'P 1'
#
loop_
_entity.id
_entity.type
_entity.pdbx_description
1 polymer ?
#
loop_
_entity_poly.entity_id
_entity_poly.type
_entity_poly.pdbx_seq_one_letter_code
_entity_poly.pdbx_strand_id
1 'polypeptide(L)' 'LGIVQPTLSQQLTVLRDEELVSTRREGKNIHYALTSPKALAVMQVLYEQFCVSEKE' A
#
# COMPACT_ATOMS: atom_id res chain seq x y z
N LEU A 1 -10.81 -5.47 -5.05
CA LEU A 1 -9.50 -6.15 -4.91
C LEU A 1 -9.57 -7.66 -5.09
N GLY A 2 -10.68 -8.36 -4.79
CA GLY A 2 -10.73 -9.83 -4.99
C GLY A 2 -9.74 -10.62 -4.10
N ILE A 3 -9.09 -9.95 -3.15
CA ILE A 3 -8.14 -10.53 -2.20
C ILE A 3 -8.94 -11.00 -0.99
N VAL A 4 -8.79 -12.27 -0.63
CA VAL A 4 -9.39 -12.85 0.59
C VAL A 4 -8.65 -12.35 1.83
N GLN A 5 -9.40 -12.16 2.92
CA GLN A 5 -8.92 -11.53 4.16
C GLN A 5 -7.64 -12.14 4.76
N PRO A 6 -7.41 -13.48 4.75
CA PRO A 6 -6.18 -14.06 5.29
C PRO A 6 -4.93 -13.58 4.55
N THR A 7 -5.02 -13.47 3.23
CA THR A 7 -3.91 -13.04 2.37
C THR A 7 -3.62 -11.54 2.56
N LEU A 8 -4.66 -10.73 2.73
CA LEU A 8 -4.51 -9.28 2.90
C LEU A 8 -3.82 -8.94 4.24
N SER A 9 -4.24 -9.54 5.35
CA SER A 9 -3.62 -9.29 6.66
C SER A 9 -2.16 -9.72 6.71
N GLN A 10 -1.82 -10.82 6.05
CA GLN A 10 -0.42 -11.27 5.93
C GLN A 10 0.41 -10.26 5.14
N GLN A 11 -0.07 -9.82 3.97
CA GLN A 11 0.63 -8.83 3.14
C GLN A 11 0.86 -7.51 3.89
N LEU A 12 -0.15 -7.03 4.63
CA LEU A 12 -0.03 -5.80 5.44
C LEU A 12 0.91 -5.95 6.64
N THR A 13 1.14 -7.17 7.11
CA THR A 13 2.14 -7.44 8.16
C THR A 13 3.55 -7.33 7.59
N VAL A 14 3.81 -7.98 6.46
CA VAL A 14 5.11 -7.87 5.76
C VAL A 14 5.46 -6.41 5.44
N LEU A 15 4.52 -5.65 4.89
CA LEU A 15 4.77 -4.24 4.56
C LEU A 15 5.07 -3.36 5.78
N ARG A 16 4.57 -3.74 6.96
CA ARG A 16 4.82 -3.02 8.21
C ARG A 16 6.17 -3.40 8.79
N ASP A 17 6.51 -4.68 8.76
CA ASP A 17 7.79 -5.21 9.24
C ASP A 17 8.97 -4.65 8.41
N GLU A 18 8.74 -4.39 7.12
CA GLU A 18 9.68 -3.73 6.21
C GLU A 18 9.62 -2.18 6.26
N GLU A 19 8.91 -1.60 7.22
CA GLU A 19 8.78 -0.14 7.42
C GLU A 19 8.24 0.64 6.21
N LEU A 20 7.54 -0.02 5.29
CA LEU A 20 6.98 0.61 4.10
C LEU A 20 5.69 1.37 4.40
N VAL A 21 4.92 0.88 5.38
CA VAL A 21 3.64 1.47 5.81
C VAL A 21 3.62 1.78 7.30
N SER A 22 2.94 2.87 7.65
CA SER A 22 2.54 3.16 9.03
C SER A 22 1.13 2.65 9.31
N THR A 23 0.86 2.39 10.58
CA THR A 23 -0.46 1.94 11.04
C THR A 23 -0.98 2.83 12.14
N ARG A 24 -2.25 3.21 12.05
CA ARG A 24 -2.99 3.91 13.12
C ARG A 24 -4.23 3.11 13.48
N ARG A 25 -4.46 2.86 14.77
CA ARG A 25 -5.68 2.21 15.25
C ARG A 25 -6.73 3.26 15.62
N GLU A 26 -7.94 3.08 15.11
CA GLU A 26 -9.11 3.90 15.44
C GLU A 26 -10.27 2.97 15.82
N GLY A 27 -10.44 2.75 17.13
CA GLY A 27 -11.40 1.78 17.66
C GLY A 27 -11.10 0.35 17.19
N LYS A 28 -12.03 -0.20 16.40
CA LYS A 28 -11.91 -1.55 15.80
C LYS A 28 -11.18 -1.55 14.45
N ASN A 29 -10.95 -0.38 13.85
CA ASN A 29 -10.33 -0.26 12.54
C ASN A 29 -8.83 0.02 12.66
N ILE A 30 -8.07 -0.47 11.68
CA ILE A 30 -6.64 -0.16 11.54
C ILE A 30 -6.47 0.51 10.18
N HIS A 31 -5.96 1.73 10.20
CA HIS A 31 -5.66 2.53 9.02
C HIS A 31 -4.19 2.32 8.66
N TYR A 32 -3.93 2.10 7.37
CA TYR A 32 -2.60 1.92 6.81
C TYR A 32 -2.28 3.09 5.89
N ALA A 33 -1.06 3.63 5.97
CA ALA A 33 -0.59 4.68 5.08
C ALA A 33 0.84 4.40 4.64
N LEU A 34 1.15 4.61 3.35
CA LEU A 34 2.51 4.48 2.84
C LEU A 34 3.38 5.60 3.42
N THR A 35 4.51 5.25 4.03
CA THR A 35 5.40 6.23 4.68
C THR A 35 6.82 6.19 4.18
N SER A 36 7.22 5.13 3.46
CA SER A 36 8.53 5.06 2.83
C SER A 36 8.61 5.98 1.60
N PRO A 37 9.48 7.02 1.60
CA PRO A 37 9.63 7.90 0.45
C PRO A 37 10.13 7.15 -0.79
N LYS A 38 10.97 6.11 -0.59
CA LYS A 38 11.48 5.26 -1.67
C LYS A 38 10.36 4.47 -2.32
N ALA A 39 9.50 3.83 -1.52
CA ALA A 39 8.36 3.09 -2.05
C ALA A 39 7.38 4.01 -2.78
N LEU A 40 7.14 5.22 -2.23
CA LEU A 40 6.27 6.20 -2.85
C LEU A 40 6.80 6.66 -4.23
N ALA A 41 8.09 6.92 -4.36
CA ALA A 41 8.70 7.27 -5.64
C ALA A 41 8.52 6.18 -6.71
N VAL A 42 8.73 4.90 -6.34
CA VAL A 42 8.52 3.77 -7.26
C VAL A 42 7.05 3.64 -7.65
N MET A 43 6.15 3.71 -6.67
CA MET A 43 4.70 3.61 -6.91
C MET A 43 4.20 4.74 -7.80
N GLN A 44 4.74 5.94 -7.65
CA GLN A 44 4.36 7.08 -8.47
C GLN A 44 4.77 6.88 -9.93
N VAL A 45 6.00 6.42 -10.20
CA VAL A 45 6.44 6.09 -11.56
C VAL A 45 5.55 5.01 -12.18
N LEU A 46 5.27 3.93 -11.44
CA LEU A 46 4.38 2.87 -11.94
C LEU A 46 2.97 3.42 -12.26
N TYR A 47 2.42 4.23 -11.37
CA TYR A 47 1.10 4.82 -11.59
C TYR A 47 1.07 5.74 -12.82
N GLU A 48 2.08 6.59 -13.00
CA GLU A 48 2.20 7.46 -14.17
C GLU A 48 2.29 6.66 -15.47
N GLN A 49 3.12 5.61 -15.50
CA GLN A 49 3.34 4.83 -16.72
C GLN A 49 2.16 3.91 -17.08
N PHE A 50 1.49 3.33 -16.09
CA PHE A 50 0.50 2.28 -16.34
C PHE A 50 -0.95 2.69 -16.09
N CYS A 51 -1.21 3.80 -15.40
CA CYS A 51 -2.58 4.24 -15.08
C CYS A 51 -2.93 5.61 -15.64
N VAL A 52 -1.95 6.51 -15.78
CA VAL A 52 -2.18 7.85 -16.36
C VAL A 52 -2.00 7.85 -17.88
N SER A 53 -1.14 6.97 -18.40
CA SER A 53 -0.85 6.89 -19.84
C SER A 53 -1.91 6.15 -20.68
N GLU A 54 -2.96 5.57 -20.09
CA GLU A 54 -4.09 4.95 -20.82
C GLU A 54 -5.24 5.94 -21.12
N LYS A 55 -4.90 7.20 -21.41
CA LYS A 55 -5.85 8.17 -22.02
C LYS A 55 -5.45 8.51 -23.45
N GLU A 56 -5.12 7.50 -24.24
CA GLU A 56 -5.07 7.60 -25.71
C GLU A 56 -6.22 6.81 -26.33
#